data_AF-A0A5R9GKT7-F1
#
_entry.id   AF-A0A5R9GKT7-F1
#
_cell.length_a   1.000
_cell.length_b   1.000
_cell.length_c   1.000
_cell.angle_alpha   90.00
_cell.angle_beta   90.00
_cell.angle_gamma   90.00
#
_symmetry.space_group_name_H-M   'P 1'
#
loop_
_entity.id
_entity.type
_entity.pdbx_description
1 polymer ?
#
loop_
_entity_poly.entity_id
_entity_poly.type
_entity_poly.pdbx_seq_one_letter_code
_entity_poly.pdbx_strand_id
1 'polypeptide(L)' 'MRTEQQIKRKLNDLAMQKRTLESRLEGDAAKDASSSAQLERLEDSILLLEWVLNEPTGKYHV' A
#
# COMPACT_ATOMS: atom_id res chain seq x y z
N MET A 1 2.62 -6.69 -17.62
CA MET A 1 2.44 -6.89 -16.17
C MET A 1 3.70 -6.49 -15.45
N ARG A 2 3.60 -5.84 -14.28
CA ARG A 2 4.77 -5.65 -13.40
C ARG A 2 5.26 -7.02 -12.93
N THR A 3 6.57 -7.21 -12.80
CA THR A 3 7.12 -8.44 -12.22
C THR A 3 6.84 -8.48 -10.72
N GLU A 4 6.86 -9.68 -10.13
CA GLU A 4 6.73 -9.88 -8.69
C GLU A 4 7.70 -8.99 -7.90
N GLN A 5 8.94 -8.85 -8.37
CA GLN A 5 9.95 -7.97 -7.76
C GLN A 5 9.55 -6.49 -7.82
N GLN A 6 8.91 -6.05 -8.90
CA GLN A 6 8.42 -4.66 -9.02
C GLN A 6 7.24 -4.41 -8.06
N ILE A 7 6.37 -5.40 -7.85
CA ILE A 7 5.27 -5.33 -6.88
C ILE A 7 5.82 -5.26 -5.45
N LYS A 8 6.78 -6.13 -5.10
CA LYS A 8 7.43 -6.11 -3.77
C LYS A 8 8.15 -4.80 -3.46
N ARG A 9 8.89 -4.25 -4.43
CA ARG A 9 9.52 -2.92 -4.27
C ARG A 9 8.47 -1.84 -4.02
N LYS A 10 7.39 -1.84 -4.80
CA LYS A 10 6.31 -0.86 -4.63
C LYS A 10 5.59 -0.99 -3.28
N LEU A 11 5.39 -2.22 -2.79
CA LEU A 11 4.83 -2.48 -1.46
C LEU A 11 5.70 -1.88 -0.36
N ASN A 12 7.01 -2.11 -0.41
CA ASN A 12 7.94 -1.54 0.58
C ASN A 12 7.90 -0.01 0.59
N ASP A 13 7.88 0.62 -0.60
CA ASP A 13 7.81 2.07 -0.72
C ASP A 13 6.51 2.62 -0.10
N LEU A 14 5.37 1.98 -0.39
CA LEU A 14 4.07 2.38 0.16
C LEU A 14 4.00 2.16 1.68
N ALA A 15 4.58 1.07 2.19
CA ALA A 15 4.65 0.80 3.62
C ALA A 15 5.50 1.85 4.37
N MET A 16 6.63 2.30 3.79
CA MET A 16 7.41 3.41 4.34
C MET A 16 6.63 4.72 4.36
N GLN A 17 5.88 5.02 3.30
CA GLN A 17 5.04 6.22 3.22
C GLN A 17 3.93 6.18 4.27
N LYS A 18 3.26 5.03 4.41
CA LYS A 18 2.23 4.78 5.44
C LYS A 18 2.79 5.06 6.83
N ARG A 19 3.90 4.42 7.20
CA ARG A 19 4.54 4.59 8.52
C ARG A 19 4.95 6.03 8.81
N THR A 20 5.44 6.74 7.79
CA THR A 20 5.81 8.16 7.92
C THR A 20 4.59 9.02 8.20
N LEU A 21 3.48 8.74 7.52
CA LEU A 21 2.23 9.49 7.64
C LEU A 21 1.50 9.18 8.96
N GLU A 22 1.53 7.92 9.41
CA GLU A 22 1.06 7.51 10.74
C GLU A 22 1.82 8.24 11.85
N SER A 23 3.15 8.25 11.78
CA SER A 23 3.98 8.96 12.78
C SER A 23 3.70 10.46 12.83
N ARG A 24 3.35 11.08 11.69
CA ARG A 24 2.91 12.50 11.66
C ARG A 24 1.54 12.67 12.30
N LEU A 25 0.59 11.79 12.00
CA LEU A 25 -0.76 11.82 12.58
C LEU A 25 -0.79 11.56 14.08
N GLU A 26 0.15 10.78 14.61
CA GLU A 26 0.31 10.56 16.06
C GLU A 26 0.90 11.76 16.78
N GLY A 27 1.78 12.54 16.12
CA GLY A 27 2.43 13.71 16.68
C GLY A 27 1.57 14.98 16.66
N ASP A 28 0.61 15.08 15.74
CA ASP A 28 -0.29 16.23 15.62
C ASP A 28 -1.60 15.97 16.38
N ALA A 29 -1.88 16.78 17.40
CA ALA A 29 -3.12 16.71 18.17
C ALA A 29 -4.38 17.01 17.32
N ALA A 30 -4.18 17.65 16.15
CA ALA A 30 -5.20 17.83 15.14
C ALA A 30 -5.01 16.79 14.03
N LYS A 31 -5.75 15.67 14.11
CA LYS A 31 -5.89 14.75 12.97
C LYS A 31 -6.52 15.51 11.81
N ASP A 32 -5.71 15.93 10.84
CA ASP A 32 -6.20 16.50 9.60
C ASP A 32 -6.95 15.41 8.80
N ALA A 33 -8.18 15.72 8.40
CA ALA A 33 -9.01 14.85 7.55
C ALA A 33 -8.30 14.52 6.22
N SER A 34 -7.49 15.45 5.71
CA SER A 34 -6.68 15.25 4.49
C SER A 34 -5.62 14.16 4.68
N SER A 35 -4.91 14.18 5.81
CA SER A 35 -3.90 13.18 6.15
C SER A 35 -4.54 11.81 6.41
N SER A 36 -5.70 11.78 7.07
CA SER A 36 -6.45 10.54 7.29
C SER A 36 -6.91 9.91 5.96
N ALA A 37 -7.42 10.71 5.01
CA ALA A 37 -7.78 10.23 3.67
C ALA A 37 -6.56 9.80 2.83
N GLN A 38 -5.38 10.39 3.06
CA GLN A 38 -4.14 9.93 2.45
C GLN A 38 -3.70 8.57 3.00
N LEU A 39 -3.88 8.34 4.30
CA LEU A 39 -3.59 7.06 4.93
C LEU A 39 -4.45 5.94 4.33
N GLU A 40 -5.76 6.16 4.24
CA GLU A 40 -6.72 5.20 3.69
C GLU A 40 -6.36 4.80 2.24
N ARG A 41 -6.02 5.77 1.39
CA ARG A 41 -5.58 5.48 0.01
C ARG A 41 -4.29 4.66 -0.07
N LEU A 42 -3.38 4.85 0.88
CA LEU A 42 -2.15 4.05 0.96
C LEU A 42 -2.47 2.61 1.38
N GLU A 43 -3.39 2.43 2.32
CA GLU A 43 -3.85 1.12 2.78
C GLU A 43 -4.53 0.34 1.64
N ASP A 44 -5.44 0.98 0.90
CA ASP A 44 -6.09 0.37 -0.26
C ASP A 44 -5.08 -0.06 -1.33
N SER A 45 -4.08 0.81 -1.59
CA SER A 45 -3.03 0.53 -2.57
C SER A 45 -2.14 -0.64 -2.15
N ILE A 46 -1.85 -0.76 -0.85
CA ILE A 46 -1.08 -1.87 -0.28
C ILE A 46 -1.89 -3.16 -0.40
N LEU A 47 -3.16 -3.15 0.04
CA LEU A 47 -4.05 -4.31 0.01
C LEU A 47 -4.20 -4.88 -1.41
N LEU A 48 -4.36 -4.00 -2.41
CA LEU A 48 -4.44 -4.42 -3.81
C LEU A 48 -3.15 -5.12 -4.28
N LEU A 49 -1.98 -4.57 -3.94
CA LEU A 49 -0.71 -5.16 -4.36
C LEU A 49 -0.41 -6.47 -3.63
N GLU A 50 -0.82 -6.59 -2.37
CA GLU A 50 -0.78 -7.86 -1.62
C GLU A 50 -1.71 -8.90 -2.25
N TRP A 51 -2.89 -8.51 -2.71
CA TRP A 51 -3.80 -9.40 -3.41
C TRP A 51 -3.18 -9.90 -4.72
N VAL A 52 -2.61 -9.01 -5.54
CA VAL A 52 -1.94 -9.38 -6.80
C VAL A 52 -0.73 -10.30 -6.55
N LEU A 53 0.01 -10.08 -5.45
CA LEU A 53 1.15 -10.94 -5.11
C LEU A 53 0.73 -12.36 -4.71
N ASN A 54 -0.45 -12.48 -4.09
CA ASN A 54 -1.00 -13.74 -3.60
C ASN A 54 -2.04 -14.36 -4.56
N GLU A 55 -2.30 -13.74 -5.71
CA GLU A 55 -3.24 -14.26 -6.71
C GLU A 55 -2.74 -15.62 -7.20
N PRO A 56 -3.59 -16.67 -7.21
CA PRO A 56 -3.19 -17.97 -7.68
C PRO A 56 -2.75 -17.86 -9.14
N THR A 57 -1.51 -18.28 -9.42
CA THR A 57 -0.94 -18.33 -10.78
C THR A 57 -1.54 -19.48 -11.58
N GLY A 58 -2.86 -19.47 -11.74
CA GLY A 58 -3.56 -20.32 -12.69
C GLY A 58 -3.22 -19.85 -14.09
N LYS A 59 -2.20 -20.48 -14.71
CA LYS A 59 -2.05 -20.42 -16.16
C LYS A 59 -3.28 -21.10 -16.76
N TYR A 60 -4.30 -20.32 -17.11
CA TYR A 60 -5.25 -20.73 -18.14
C TYR A 60 -4.47 -20.82 -19.45
N HIS A 61 -3.83 -21.97 -19.66
CA HIS A 61 -3.48 -22.40 -21.00
C HIS A 61 -4.77 -22.95 -21.61
N VAL A 62 -5.42 -22.12 -22.41
CA VAL A 62 -6.43 -22.54 -23.40
C VAL A 62 -5.68 -23.02 -24.64
#